data_AF-A0A915LW56-F1
#
_entry.id   AF-A0A915LW56-F1
#
_cell.length_a   1.000
_cell.length_b   1.000
_cell.length_c   1.000
_cell.angle_alpha   90.00
_cell.angle_beta   90.00
_cell.angle_gamma   90.00
#
_symmetry.space_group_name_H-M   'P 1'
#
loop_
_entity.id
_entity.type
_entity.pdbx_description
1 polymer ?
#
loop_
_entity_poly.entity_id
_entity_poly.type
_entity_poly.pdbx_seq_one_letter_code
_entity_poly.pdbx_strand_id
1 'polypeptide(L)'
;VADRRSPRWGTFIQSRRKAQQAVAAGNWKEAQRCLGESLQILERPLPSSGGLDEWMSLIWQIIRHLLNVLWIGRWFARRRRSSLQTQKSVCRSHAATSMVYNQLHQLHLLGVDGIGLTQRGALNIALLAANLAESAGSSAISHALRAEMYACAAIRCRLCLPRWLRLPIAGYFFRRAKRHVTKSHRLEGNAEQIYSLQWAFHPLARKFLADPLRLTAILDGSGAQRQTNFPFTDSTQSAKPLKVLRDAFKIHLLDALLTQIDSSEGLRVPDFVERSQLLLQICIANGNDTSVKCKENVDESCRTDSEAGDELCTWWAHLLSSALHWRHGDMARARQHNAIVRKCPQNLLQSDTALAVGLAFCSRKICLEDRKQKSWTEIALLHVEKAFAHLQRENRFHRWQVPLECQGQGIDKIQCRFRLLCCQWILSTLLDLCSFSIGPDKTPTLQIKQLYSNVLTFIEKNGVEQMEHKR
;
A
#
# COMPACT_ATOMS: atom_id res chain seq x y z
N VAL A 1 -9.88 31.53 -18.57
CA VAL A 1 -8.66 30.89 -19.11
C VAL A 1 -7.53 31.80 -18.70
N ALA A 2 -6.60 31.35 -17.85
CA ALA A 2 -5.51 32.23 -17.40
C ALA A 2 -4.49 32.41 -18.54
N ASP A 3 -4.20 33.64 -18.93
CA ASP A 3 -3.15 33.95 -19.90
C ASP A 3 -1.78 33.71 -19.26
N ARG A 4 -0.90 32.96 -19.94
CA ARG A 4 0.43 32.57 -19.45
C ARG A 4 1.37 33.77 -19.26
N ARG A 5 1.13 34.87 -19.99
CA ARG A 5 1.90 36.12 -19.85
C ARG A 5 1.38 37.01 -18.72
N SER A 6 0.25 36.64 -18.10
CA SER A 6 -0.27 37.42 -16.98
C SER A 6 0.56 37.24 -15.71
N PRO A 7 0.75 38.29 -14.90
CA PRO A 7 1.37 38.18 -13.57
C PRO A 7 0.67 37.15 -12.66
N ARG A 8 -0.64 36.92 -12.87
CA ARG A 8 -1.45 35.92 -12.16
C ARG A 8 -0.99 34.48 -12.44
N TRP A 9 -0.51 34.18 -13.64
CA TRP A 9 0.04 32.85 -13.93
C TRP A 9 1.37 32.62 -13.19
N GLY A 10 2.21 33.66 -13.06
CA GLY A 10 3.45 33.60 -12.29
C GLY A 10 3.20 33.30 -10.80
N THR A 11 2.26 34.02 -10.18
CA THR A 11 1.86 33.80 -8.78
C THR A 11 1.23 32.42 -8.56
N PHE A 12 0.42 31.93 -9.51
CA PHE A 12 -0.11 30.56 -9.50
C PHE A 12 1.01 29.51 -9.45
N ILE A 13 2.02 29.62 -10.32
CA ILE A 13 3.14 28.67 -10.35
C ILE A 13 3.93 28.72 -9.04
N GLN A 14 4.11 29.90 -8.44
CA GLN A 14 4.78 30.04 -7.16
C GLN A 14 3.99 29.39 -6.02
N SER A 15 2.68 29.62 -5.95
CA SER A 15 1.80 28.99 -4.96
C SER A 15 1.80 27.45 -5.10
N ARG A 16 1.78 26.93 -6.33
CA ARG A 16 1.93 25.48 -6.59
C ARG A 16 3.28 24.92 -6.13
N ARG A 17 4.38 25.64 -6.36
CA ARG A 17 5.72 25.24 -5.88
C ARG A 17 5.79 25.20 -4.35
N LYS A 18 5.20 26.20 -3.67
CA LYS A 18 5.09 26.19 -2.20
C LYS A 18 4.31 24.97 -1.71
N ALA A 19 3.20 24.62 -2.37
CA ALA A 19 2.45 23.41 -2.03
C ALA A 19 3.30 22.13 -2.19
N GLN A 20 4.10 22.03 -3.24
CA GLN A 20 5.01 20.89 -3.45
C GLN A 20 6.09 20.82 -2.37
N GLN A 21 6.67 21.95 -1.97
CA GLN A 21 7.62 22.02 -0.86
C GLN A 21 6.98 21.61 0.47
N ALA A 22 5.75 22.05 0.73
CA ALA A 22 5.01 21.66 1.92
C ALA A 22 4.70 20.14 1.94
N VAL A 23 4.36 19.55 0.78
CA VAL A 23 4.23 18.09 0.62
C VAL A 23 5.55 17.37 0.93
N ALA A 24 6.68 17.86 0.38
CA ALA A 24 8.00 17.28 0.64
C ALA A 24 8.41 17.39 2.11
N ALA A 25 7.98 18.45 2.80
CA ALA A 25 8.19 18.65 4.23
C ALA A 25 7.20 17.88 5.13
N GLY A 26 6.25 17.13 4.56
CA GLY A 26 5.20 16.44 5.33
C GLY A 26 4.14 17.38 5.95
N ASN A 27 4.14 18.67 5.61
CA ASN A 27 3.15 19.63 6.09
C ASN A 27 1.93 19.66 5.16
N TRP A 28 1.05 18.67 5.33
CA TRP A 28 -0.13 18.48 4.47
C TRP A 28 -1.15 19.63 4.56
N LYS A 29 -1.29 20.25 5.73
CA LYS A 29 -2.21 21.38 5.94
C LYS A 29 -1.75 22.60 5.15
N GLU A 30 -0.46 22.90 5.21
CA GLU A 30 0.13 24.02 4.46
C GLU A 30 0.07 23.77 2.95
N ALA A 31 0.29 22.52 2.52
CA ALA A 31 0.11 22.14 1.13
C ALA A 31 -1.32 22.38 0.65
N GLN A 32 -2.31 21.96 1.44
CA GLN A 32 -3.73 22.17 1.13
C GLN A 32 -4.10 23.65 1.07
N ARG A 33 -3.57 24.47 1.99
CA ARG A 33 -3.74 25.92 2.03
C ARG A 33 -3.20 26.58 0.75
N CYS A 34 -1.95 26.30 0.38
CA CYS A 34 -1.34 26.80 -0.85
C CYS A 34 -2.10 26.35 -2.11
N LEU A 35 -2.63 25.12 -2.14
CA LEU A 35 -3.47 24.66 -3.26
C LEU A 35 -4.82 25.39 -3.33
N GLY A 36 -5.41 25.72 -2.19
CA GLY A 36 -6.60 26.58 -2.10
C GLY A 36 -6.35 27.98 -2.67
N GLU A 37 -5.25 28.62 -2.28
CA GLU A 37 -4.81 29.90 -2.84
C GLU A 37 -4.60 29.82 -4.36
N SER A 38 -3.99 28.74 -4.83
CA SER A 38 -3.78 28.49 -6.26
C SER A 38 -5.10 28.48 -7.05
N LEU A 39 -6.19 27.95 -6.48
CA LEU A 39 -7.52 27.98 -7.09
C LEU A 39 -8.14 29.38 -7.06
N GLN A 40 -7.95 30.14 -5.98
CA GLN A 40 -8.41 31.53 -5.88
C GLN A 40 -7.75 32.41 -6.95
N ILE A 41 -6.44 32.24 -7.18
CA ILE A 41 -5.70 32.94 -8.25
C ILE A 41 -6.26 32.61 -9.64
N LEU A 42 -6.73 31.37 -9.83
CA LEU A 42 -7.38 30.91 -11.05
C LEU A 42 -8.88 31.29 -11.14
N GLU A 43 -9.40 32.02 -10.16
CA GLU A 43 -10.82 32.39 -10.03
C GLU A 43 -11.75 31.17 -10.06
N ARG A 44 -11.32 30.10 -9.40
CA ARG A 44 -12.06 28.84 -9.27
C ARG A 44 -12.59 28.70 -7.85
N PRO A 45 -13.91 28.88 -7.61
CA PRO A 45 -14.46 28.73 -6.29
C PRO A 45 -14.34 27.27 -5.82
N LEU A 46 -14.03 27.10 -4.54
CA LEU A 46 -14.20 25.82 -3.85
C LEU A 46 -15.66 25.68 -3.44
N PRO A 47 -16.26 24.49 -3.56
CA PRO A 47 -17.59 24.23 -3.03
C PRO A 47 -17.52 24.12 -1.50
N SER A 48 -17.44 25.25 -0.80
CA SER A 48 -17.17 25.30 0.65
C SER A 48 -18.37 25.71 1.51
N SER A 49 -19.55 25.90 0.93
CA SER A 49 -20.71 26.48 1.66
C SER A 49 -21.71 25.45 2.22
N GLY A 50 -21.53 24.15 2.00
CA GLY A 50 -22.41 23.10 2.54
C GLY A 50 -23.89 23.14 2.08
N GLY A 51 -24.27 24.16 1.30
CA GLY A 51 -25.65 24.47 0.91
C GLY A 51 -26.05 24.00 -0.49
N LEU A 52 -27.04 24.68 -1.09
CA LEU A 52 -27.58 24.34 -2.41
C LEU A 52 -26.57 24.51 -3.55
N ASP A 53 -25.65 25.47 -3.45
CA ASP A 53 -24.62 25.71 -4.47
C ASP A 53 -23.69 24.49 -4.63
N GLU A 54 -23.33 23.84 -3.52
CA GLU A 54 -22.53 22.61 -3.55
C GLU A 54 -23.26 21.48 -4.29
N TRP A 55 -24.57 21.31 -4.05
CA TRP A 55 -25.40 20.35 -4.77
C TRP A 55 -25.50 20.65 -6.26
N MET A 56 -25.80 21.90 -6.61
CA MET A 56 -25.91 22.33 -8.01
C MET A 56 -24.59 22.13 -8.76
N SER A 57 -23.48 22.48 -8.11
CA SER A 57 -22.13 22.28 -8.65
C SER A 57 -21.84 20.79 -8.86
N LEU A 58 -22.17 19.92 -7.90
CA LEU A 58 -22.01 18.47 -8.01
C LEU A 58 -22.87 17.87 -9.13
N ILE A 59 -24.16 18.22 -9.19
CA ILE A 59 -25.09 17.79 -10.24
C ILE A 59 -24.54 18.21 -11.61
N TRP A 60 -24.06 19.45 -11.73
CA TRP A 60 -23.43 19.93 -12.95
C TRP A 60 -22.19 19.11 -13.33
N GLN A 61 -21.36 18.70 -12.38
CA GLN A 61 -20.22 17.81 -12.70
C GLN A 61 -20.66 16.44 -13.17
N ILE A 62 -21.74 15.89 -12.59
CA ILE A 62 -22.30 14.60 -13.00
C ILE A 62 -22.79 14.71 -14.45
N ILE A 63 -23.59 15.74 -14.76
CA ILE A 63 -24.07 16.01 -16.12
C ILE A 63 -22.88 16.15 -17.09
N ARG A 64 -21.88 16.97 -16.76
CA ARG A 64 -20.67 17.12 -17.58
C ARG A 64 -19.93 15.80 -17.77
N HIS A 65 -19.85 14.97 -16.73
CA HIS A 65 -19.21 13.67 -16.84
C HIS A 65 -19.97 12.75 -17.79
N LEU A 66 -21.30 12.69 -17.69
CA LEU A 66 -22.15 11.90 -18.59
C LEU A 66 -22.03 12.39 -20.05
N LEU A 67 -22.05 13.70 -20.28
CA LEU A 67 -21.85 14.27 -21.61
C LEU A 67 -20.46 13.93 -22.19
N ASN A 68 -19.43 13.91 -21.35
CA ASN A 68 -18.07 13.49 -21.74
C ASN A 68 -18.01 11.99 -22.06
N VAL A 69 -18.74 11.15 -21.33
CA VAL A 69 -18.85 9.70 -21.58
C VAL A 69 -19.54 9.42 -22.90
N LEU A 70 -20.63 10.13 -23.18
CA LEU A 70 -21.42 9.99 -24.41
C LEU A 70 -20.75 10.64 -25.63
N TRP A 71 -19.56 11.23 -25.48
CA TRP A 71 -18.81 11.92 -26.54
C TRP A 71 -19.55 13.08 -27.23
N ILE A 72 -20.68 13.51 -26.69
CA ILE A 72 -21.54 14.58 -27.24
C ILE A 72 -20.74 15.88 -27.36
N GLY A 73 -19.90 16.20 -26.37
CA GLY A 73 -19.02 17.38 -26.41
C GLY A 73 -17.95 17.33 -27.52
N ARG A 74 -17.35 16.17 -27.79
CA ARG A 74 -16.37 15.99 -28.89
C ARG A 74 -17.05 16.00 -30.26
N TRP A 75 -18.32 15.60 -30.33
CA TRP A 75 -19.13 15.71 -31.53
C TRP A 75 -19.43 17.18 -31.87
N PHE A 76 -19.90 17.98 -30.90
CA PHE A 76 -20.13 19.42 -31.09
C PHE A 76 -18.84 20.21 -31.36
N ALA A 77 -17.76 19.93 -30.63
CA ALA A 77 -16.48 20.64 -30.80
C ALA A 77 -15.83 20.38 -32.18
N ARG A 78 -16.03 19.19 -32.77
CA ARG A 78 -15.56 18.89 -34.13
C ARG A 78 -16.29 19.70 -35.20
N ARG A 79 -17.54 20.11 -34.94
CA ARG A 79 -18.40 20.85 -35.88
C ARG A 79 -18.13 22.37 -35.91
N ARG A 80 -17.37 22.91 -34.95
CA ARG A 80 -17.17 24.36 -34.75
C ARG A 80 -15.70 24.81 -34.68
N ARG A 81 -14.75 24.07 -35.27
CA ARG A 81 -13.32 24.38 -35.13
C ARG A 81 -12.95 25.77 -35.69
N SER A 82 -12.53 26.67 -34.81
CA SER A 82 -11.70 27.84 -35.13
C SER A 82 -10.36 27.75 -34.37
N SER A 83 -9.29 28.30 -34.98
CA SER A 83 -7.94 28.57 -34.46
C SER A 83 -7.30 27.54 -33.48
N LEU A 84 -6.31 26.76 -33.97
CA LEU A 84 -5.54 25.78 -33.18
C LEU A 84 -4.79 26.35 -31.97
N GLN A 85 -4.50 27.65 -31.93
CA GLN A 85 -3.59 28.26 -30.94
C GLN A 85 -4.30 28.54 -29.61
N THR A 86 -5.55 28.99 -29.65
CA THR A 86 -6.43 29.15 -28.47
C THR A 86 -6.73 27.80 -27.81
N GLN A 87 -6.77 26.72 -28.59
CA GLN A 87 -7.03 25.38 -28.07
C GLN A 87 -5.89 24.86 -27.16
N LYS A 88 -4.63 25.12 -27.51
CA LYS A 88 -3.46 24.66 -26.72
C LYS A 88 -3.36 25.36 -25.37
N SER A 89 -3.64 26.67 -25.29
CA SER A 89 -3.61 27.42 -24.02
C SER A 89 -4.74 26.99 -23.08
N VAL A 90 -5.95 26.76 -23.62
CA VAL A 90 -7.10 26.25 -22.87
C VAL A 90 -6.84 24.85 -22.32
N CYS A 91 -6.34 23.92 -23.15
CA CYS A 91 -5.98 22.57 -22.72
C CYS A 91 -4.96 22.57 -21.57
N ARG A 92 -3.94 23.44 -21.64
CA ARG A 92 -2.92 23.57 -20.58
C ARG A 92 -3.49 24.18 -19.30
N SER A 93 -4.35 25.19 -19.39
CA SER A 93 -5.03 25.77 -18.22
C SER A 93 -5.94 24.73 -17.54
N HIS A 94 -6.68 23.94 -18.33
CA HIS A 94 -7.47 22.82 -17.81
C HIS A 94 -6.59 21.75 -17.16
N ALA A 95 -5.45 21.41 -17.75
CA ALA A 95 -4.50 20.47 -17.16
C ALA A 95 -3.99 20.95 -15.79
N ALA A 96 -3.51 22.19 -15.71
CA ALA A 96 -3.02 22.76 -14.45
C ALA A 96 -4.11 22.81 -13.37
N THR A 97 -5.32 23.25 -13.73
CA THR A 97 -6.46 23.29 -12.79
C THR A 97 -6.86 21.88 -12.34
N SER A 98 -6.85 20.91 -13.26
CA SER A 98 -7.14 19.50 -12.97
C SER A 98 -6.17 18.91 -11.97
N MET A 99 -4.88 19.24 -12.07
CA MET A 99 -3.85 18.76 -11.15
C MET A 99 -4.08 19.31 -9.74
N VAL A 100 -4.40 20.60 -9.60
CA VAL A 100 -4.68 21.22 -8.29
C VAL A 100 -5.89 20.58 -7.63
N TYR A 101 -6.99 20.39 -8.37
CA TYR A 101 -8.16 19.68 -7.83
C TYR A 101 -7.84 18.24 -7.45
N ASN A 102 -7.03 17.52 -8.25
CA ASN A 102 -6.63 16.16 -7.92
C ASN A 102 -5.79 16.11 -6.63
N GLN A 103 -4.84 17.02 -6.46
CA GLN A 103 -4.00 17.08 -5.24
C GLN A 103 -4.84 17.43 -4.00
N LEU A 104 -5.74 18.40 -4.10
CA LEU A 104 -6.69 18.69 -3.01
C LEU A 104 -7.56 17.48 -2.68
N HIS A 105 -8.04 16.78 -3.71
CA HIS A 105 -8.85 15.59 -3.55
C HIS A 105 -8.08 14.44 -2.87
N GLN A 106 -6.79 14.27 -3.21
CA GLN A 106 -5.89 13.30 -2.59
C GLN A 106 -5.62 13.62 -1.12
N LEU A 107 -5.30 14.88 -0.79
CA LEU A 107 -5.10 15.30 0.60
C LEU A 107 -6.37 15.11 1.44
N HIS A 108 -7.53 15.44 0.88
CA HIS A 108 -8.80 15.18 1.56
C HIS A 108 -9.08 13.68 1.71
N LEU A 109 -8.70 12.84 0.74
CA LEU A 109 -8.84 11.39 0.90
C LEU A 109 -8.01 10.91 2.10
N LEU A 110 -6.87 11.54 2.40
CA LEU A 110 -6.01 11.25 3.55
C LEU A 110 -6.48 11.91 4.87
N GLY A 111 -7.72 12.40 4.93
CA GLY A 111 -8.28 13.04 6.11
C GLY A 111 -7.71 14.43 6.44
N VAL A 112 -6.97 15.05 5.51
CA VAL A 112 -6.48 16.42 5.68
C VAL A 112 -7.61 17.38 5.30
N ASP A 113 -8.23 17.97 6.31
CA ASP A 113 -9.37 18.90 6.14
C ASP A 113 -9.07 20.29 6.70
N GLY A 114 -8.06 20.96 6.16
CA GLY A 114 -7.73 22.35 6.46
C GLY A 114 -8.64 23.37 5.76
N ILE A 115 -9.53 22.93 4.86
CA ILE A 115 -10.40 23.80 4.05
C ILE A 115 -11.90 23.59 4.34
N GLY A 116 -12.27 22.72 5.28
CA GLY A 116 -13.65 22.48 5.71
C GLY A 116 -14.55 21.90 4.62
N LEU A 117 -14.02 21.00 3.79
CA LEU A 117 -14.77 20.47 2.66
C LEU A 117 -15.72 19.35 3.12
N THR A 118 -16.99 19.41 2.73
CA THR A 118 -17.90 18.30 3.02
C THR A 118 -17.55 17.07 2.16
N GLN A 119 -18.05 15.88 2.52
CA GLN A 119 -17.90 14.67 1.69
C GLN A 119 -18.46 14.86 0.27
N ARG A 120 -19.50 15.69 0.11
CA ARG A 120 -20.08 16.01 -1.21
C ARG A 120 -19.16 16.93 -2.00
N GLY A 121 -18.58 17.94 -1.35
CA GLY A 121 -17.59 18.85 -1.93
C GLY A 121 -16.35 18.09 -2.36
N ALA A 122 -15.94 17.09 -1.58
CA ALA A 122 -14.84 16.19 -1.89
C ALA A 122 -15.14 15.31 -3.13
N LEU A 123 -16.37 14.81 -3.27
CA LEU A 123 -16.83 14.15 -4.49
C LEU A 123 -16.87 15.10 -5.69
N ASN A 124 -17.30 16.34 -5.48
CA ASN A 124 -17.35 17.39 -6.51
C ASN A 124 -15.95 17.70 -7.06
N ILE A 125 -14.95 17.93 -6.19
CA ILE A 125 -13.57 18.18 -6.65
C ILE A 125 -12.96 16.97 -7.37
N ALA A 126 -13.31 15.74 -6.98
CA ALA A 126 -12.88 14.54 -7.69
C ALA A 126 -13.42 14.50 -9.13
N LEU A 127 -14.70 14.82 -9.30
CA LEU A 127 -15.33 14.90 -10.63
C LEU A 127 -14.82 16.09 -11.45
N LEU A 128 -14.58 17.24 -10.80
CA LEU A 128 -13.95 18.41 -11.43
C LEU A 128 -12.58 18.06 -12.01
N ALA A 129 -11.72 17.39 -11.22
CA ALA A 129 -10.42 16.91 -11.68
C ALA A 129 -10.57 15.98 -12.90
N ALA A 130 -11.41 14.94 -12.80
CA ALA A 130 -11.61 14.01 -13.90
C ALA A 130 -12.17 14.68 -15.18
N ASN A 131 -13.14 15.58 -15.04
CA ASN A 131 -13.75 16.28 -16.16
C ASN A 131 -12.76 17.25 -16.84
N LEU A 132 -12.00 18.02 -16.06
CA LEU A 132 -10.97 18.91 -16.60
C LEU A 132 -9.85 18.11 -17.26
N ALA A 133 -9.49 16.94 -16.73
CA ALA A 133 -8.49 16.07 -17.34
C ALA A 133 -8.90 15.50 -18.70
N GLU A 134 -10.19 15.21 -18.88
CA GLU A 134 -10.74 14.83 -20.18
C GLU A 134 -10.74 15.99 -21.18
N SER A 135 -11.13 17.19 -20.71
CA SER A 135 -11.11 18.41 -21.53
C SER A 135 -9.71 18.82 -21.94
N ALA A 136 -8.71 18.59 -21.09
CA ALA A 136 -7.31 18.90 -21.37
C ALA A 136 -6.73 18.06 -22.53
N GLY A 137 -7.25 16.85 -22.76
CA GLY A 137 -6.78 15.96 -23.83
C GLY A 137 -5.41 15.31 -23.55
N SER A 138 -5.07 14.25 -24.29
CA SER A 138 -3.90 13.40 -24.01
C SER A 138 -2.55 14.10 -24.18
N SER A 139 -2.50 15.23 -24.89
CA SER A 139 -1.29 16.02 -25.06
C SER A 139 -0.91 16.86 -23.84
N ALA A 140 -1.84 17.09 -22.91
CA ALA A 140 -1.61 17.94 -21.72
C ALA A 140 -1.65 17.17 -20.39
N ILE A 141 -2.27 15.99 -20.37
CA ILE A 141 -2.26 15.08 -19.22
C ILE A 141 -1.99 13.66 -19.71
N SER A 142 -1.03 12.98 -19.09
CA SER A 142 -0.66 11.60 -19.41
C SER A 142 -1.79 10.61 -19.12
N HIS A 143 -1.73 9.44 -19.73
CA HIS A 143 -2.66 8.36 -19.44
C HIS A 143 -2.48 7.82 -18.01
N ALA A 144 -1.27 7.78 -17.48
CA ALA A 144 -1.04 7.38 -16.09
C ALA A 144 -1.71 8.32 -15.08
N LEU A 145 -1.54 9.64 -15.22
CA LEU A 145 -2.16 10.60 -14.30
C LEU A 145 -3.69 10.53 -14.36
N ARG A 146 -4.26 10.30 -15.55
CA ARG A 146 -5.70 10.02 -15.67
C ARG A 146 -6.10 8.74 -14.96
N ALA A 147 -5.30 7.68 -15.07
CA ALA A 147 -5.60 6.41 -14.40
C ALA A 147 -5.64 6.60 -12.88
N GLU A 148 -4.69 7.36 -12.33
CA GLU A 148 -4.65 7.72 -10.91
C GLU A 148 -5.88 8.54 -10.49
N MET A 149 -6.21 9.61 -11.25
CA MET A 149 -7.41 10.43 -11.00
C MET A 149 -8.68 9.57 -10.98
N TYR A 150 -8.83 8.65 -11.94
CA TYR A 150 -10.00 7.75 -11.99
C TYR A 150 -10.00 6.72 -10.87
N ALA A 151 -8.85 6.18 -10.47
CA ALA A 151 -8.75 5.27 -9.33
C ALA A 151 -9.12 5.99 -8.02
N CYS A 152 -8.60 7.20 -7.79
CA CYS A 152 -8.99 8.03 -6.65
C CYS A 152 -10.49 8.38 -6.69
N ALA A 153 -11.04 8.73 -7.85
CA ALA A 153 -12.48 8.99 -7.99
C ALA A 153 -13.32 7.74 -7.66
N ALA A 154 -12.84 6.54 -8.02
CA ALA A 154 -13.50 5.29 -7.65
C ALA A 154 -13.52 5.07 -6.13
N ILE A 155 -12.41 5.34 -5.44
CA ILE A 155 -12.33 5.30 -3.97
C ILE A 155 -13.27 6.33 -3.35
N ARG A 156 -13.28 7.57 -3.86
CA ARG A 156 -14.20 8.61 -3.38
C ARG A 156 -15.67 8.24 -3.55
N CYS A 157 -16.03 7.64 -4.69
CA CYS A 157 -17.36 7.09 -4.91
C CYS A 157 -17.69 5.99 -3.90
N ARG A 158 -16.69 5.16 -3.50
CA ARG A 158 -16.86 4.17 -2.44
C ARG A 158 -17.16 4.78 -1.08
N LEU A 159 -16.54 5.91 -0.76
CA LEU A 159 -16.73 6.55 0.54
C LEU A 159 -18.04 7.38 0.60
N CYS A 160 -18.38 8.11 -0.46
CA CYS A 160 -19.45 9.11 -0.40
C CYS A 160 -20.82 8.63 -0.88
N LEU A 161 -20.90 7.62 -1.76
CA LEU A 161 -22.16 7.21 -2.37
C LEU A 161 -22.98 6.23 -1.51
N PRO A 162 -24.32 6.22 -1.65
CA PRO A 162 -25.17 5.24 -0.99
C PRO A 162 -24.90 3.82 -1.50
N ARG A 163 -25.21 2.81 -0.68
CA ARG A 163 -24.84 1.40 -0.91
C ARG A 163 -25.18 0.89 -2.32
N TRP A 164 -26.35 1.26 -2.84
CA TRP A 164 -26.85 0.81 -4.16
C TRP A 164 -26.11 1.44 -5.35
N LEU A 165 -25.59 2.66 -5.22
CA LEU A 165 -24.81 3.34 -6.28
C LEU A 165 -23.31 3.06 -6.22
N ARG A 166 -22.84 2.72 -5.03
CA ARG A 166 -21.42 2.67 -4.71
C ARG A 166 -20.61 1.74 -5.62
N LEU A 167 -21.03 0.48 -5.71
CA LEU A 167 -20.33 -0.55 -6.49
C LEU A 167 -20.37 -0.30 -8.00
N PRO A 168 -21.52 0.00 -8.65
CA PRO A 168 -21.55 0.21 -10.09
C PRO A 168 -20.75 1.45 -10.51
N ILE A 169 -20.87 2.56 -9.77
CA ILE A 169 -20.17 3.81 -10.11
C ILE A 169 -18.66 3.69 -9.86
N ALA A 170 -18.24 3.15 -8.71
CA ALA A 170 -16.82 2.88 -8.47
C ALA A 170 -16.25 1.89 -9.51
N GLY A 171 -17.01 0.85 -9.87
CA GLY A 171 -16.64 -0.11 -10.90
C GLY A 171 -16.51 0.52 -12.29
N TYR A 172 -17.33 1.52 -12.63
CA TYR A 172 -17.17 2.32 -13.84
C TYR A 172 -15.82 3.09 -13.84
N PHE A 173 -15.51 3.80 -12.75
CA PHE A 173 -14.27 4.56 -12.64
C PHE A 173 -13.03 3.66 -12.65
N PHE A 174 -13.04 2.52 -11.95
CA PHE A 174 -11.94 1.55 -12.02
C PHE A 174 -11.75 0.96 -13.42
N ARG A 175 -12.83 0.66 -14.15
CA ARG A 175 -12.72 0.21 -15.56
C ARG A 175 -12.07 1.28 -16.44
N ARG A 176 -12.39 2.56 -16.20
CA ARG A 176 -11.78 3.68 -16.92
C ARG A 176 -10.31 3.86 -16.56
N ALA A 177 -9.96 3.74 -15.27
CA ALA A 177 -8.57 3.73 -14.82
C ALA A 177 -7.78 2.61 -15.49
N LYS A 178 -8.29 1.37 -15.50
CA LYS A 178 -7.65 0.21 -16.15
C LYS A 178 -7.38 0.47 -17.63
N ARG A 179 -8.36 1.02 -18.37
CA ARG A 179 -8.19 1.38 -19.80
C ARG A 179 -7.05 2.37 -20.01
N HIS A 180 -6.89 3.34 -19.11
CA HIS A 180 -5.80 4.31 -19.18
C HIS A 180 -4.45 3.71 -18.84
N VAL A 181 -4.36 2.80 -17.86
CA VAL A 181 -3.13 2.03 -17.60
C VAL A 181 -2.70 1.25 -18.85
N THR A 182 -3.62 0.52 -19.48
CA THR A 182 -3.32 -0.21 -20.73
C THR A 182 -2.90 0.72 -21.88
N LYS A 183 -3.44 1.94 -21.95
CA LYS A 183 -3.03 2.92 -22.98
C LYS A 183 -1.67 3.53 -22.71
N SER A 184 -1.36 3.85 -21.45
CA SER A 184 -0.04 4.38 -21.06
C SER A 184 1.07 3.39 -21.45
N HIS A 185 0.87 2.10 -21.19
CA HIS A 185 1.76 1.03 -21.66
C HIS A 185 2.02 1.12 -23.18
N ARG A 186 0.96 1.19 -23.98
CA ARG A 186 1.07 1.11 -25.45
C ARG A 186 1.62 2.38 -26.10
N LEU A 187 1.33 3.54 -25.52
CA LEU A 187 1.53 4.85 -26.18
C LEU A 187 2.65 5.68 -25.56
N GLU A 188 2.93 5.50 -24.26
CA GLU A 188 3.86 6.34 -23.51
C GLU A 188 5.14 5.58 -23.12
N GLY A 189 5.15 4.24 -23.26
CA GLY A 189 6.32 3.40 -22.94
C GLY A 189 6.74 3.44 -21.48
N ASN A 190 5.92 4.01 -20.59
CA ASN A 190 6.29 4.29 -19.22
C ASN A 190 6.00 3.08 -18.31
N ALA A 191 6.97 2.19 -18.18
CA ALA A 191 6.83 0.93 -17.44
C ALA A 191 6.55 1.14 -15.94
N GLU A 192 7.23 2.09 -15.29
CA GLU A 192 7.12 2.35 -13.85
C GLU A 192 5.69 2.69 -13.41
N GLN A 193 4.97 3.51 -14.18
CA GLN A 193 3.62 3.95 -13.83
C GLN A 193 2.57 2.84 -13.98
N ILE A 194 2.85 1.80 -14.79
CA ILE A 194 1.97 0.65 -15.00
C ILE A 194 1.87 -0.17 -13.72
N TYR A 195 3.00 -0.40 -13.07
CA TYR A 195 3.10 -1.24 -11.89
C TYR A 195 2.45 -0.61 -10.65
N SER A 196 2.53 0.71 -10.53
CA SER A 196 1.99 1.45 -9.37
C SER A 196 0.47 1.26 -9.17
N LEU A 197 -0.30 1.03 -10.24
CA LEU A 197 -1.77 0.91 -10.22
C LEU A 197 -2.29 -0.49 -10.59
N GLN A 198 -1.46 -1.36 -11.15
CA GLN A 198 -1.90 -2.68 -11.63
C GLN A 198 -2.52 -3.53 -10.52
N TRP A 199 -1.95 -3.46 -9.32
CA TRP A 199 -2.43 -4.20 -8.13
C TRP A 199 -3.91 -3.93 -7.85
N ALA A 200 -4.38 -2.69 -8.00
CA ALA A 200 -5.74 -2.29 -7.67
C ALA A 200 -6.80 -2.97 -8.57
N PHE A 201 -6.39 -3.49 -9.73
CA PHE A 201 -7.27 -4.20 -10.64
C PHE A 201 -7.32 -5.71 -10.39
N HIS A 202 -6.47 -6.25 -9.51
CA HIS A 202 -6.48 -7.66 -9.13
C HIS A 202 -7.77 -8.02 -8.36
N PRO A 203 -8.38 -9.21 -8.55
CA PRO A 203 -9.59 -9.60 -7.83
C PRO A 203 -9.49 -9.48 -6.30
N LEU A 204 -8.35 -9.91 -5.72
CA LEU A 204 -8.09 -9.78 -4.28
C LEU A 204 -8.07 -8.31 -3.83
N ALA A 205 -7.40 -7.43 -4.58
CA ALA A 205 -7.38 -5.99 -4.27
C ALA A 205 -8.77 -5.36 -4.43
N ARG A 206 -9.57 -5.79 -5.42
CA ARG A 206 -10.94 -5.28 -5.59
C ARG A 206 -11.83 -5.62 -4.40
N LYS A 207 -11.71 -6.85 -3.87
CA LYS A 207 -12.38 -7.28 -2.63
C LYS A 207 -11.88 -6.46 -1.45
N PHE A 208 -10.56 -6.27 -1.34
CA PHE A 208 -9.94 -5.46 -0.29
C PHE A 208 -10.49 -4.03 -0.26
N LEU A 209 -10.52 -3.38 -1.43
CA LEU A 209 -10.97 -1.99 -1.59
C LEU A 209 -12.50 -1.83 -1.54
N ALA A 210 -13.28 -2.91 -1.56
CA ALA A 210 -14.75 -2.82 -1.63
C ALA A 210 -15.39 -2.37 -0.32
N ASP A 211 -14.70 -2.58 0.80
CA ASP A 211 -15.17 -2.27 2.15
C ASP A 211 -14.93 -0.78 2.49
N PRO A 212 -16.00 0.04 2.59
CA PRO A 212 -15.88 1.46 2.89
C PRO A 212 -15.33 1.73 4.29
N LEU A 213 -15.65 0.89 5.28
CA LEU A 213 -15.24 1.10 6.67
C LEU A 213 -13.73 0.89 6.78
N ARG A 214 -13.22 -0.16 6.14
CA ARG A 214 -11.79 -0.39 5.99
C ARG A 214 -11.08 0.76 5.28
N LEU A 215 -11.64 1.25 4.17
CA LEU A 215 -11.05 2.37 3.43
C LEU A 215 -10.94 3.62 4.32
N THR A 216 -12.00 3.95 5.06
CA THR A 216 -11.99 5.05 6.03
C THR A 216 -10.93 4.84 7.10
N ALA A 217 -10.89 3.66 7.73
CA ALA A 217 -9.90 3.34 8.77
C ALA A 217 -8.44 3.44 8.29
N ILE A 218 -8.14 3.05 7.05
CA ILE A 218 -6.79 3.16 6.47
C ILE A 218 -6.44 4.61 6.10
N LEU A 219 -7.43 5.36 5.61
CA LEU A 219 -7.20 6.69 5.04
C LEU A 219 -7.35 7.83 6.05
N ASP A 220 -8.01 7.60 7.19
CA ASP A 220 -8.15 8.58 8.24
C ASP A 220 -6.77 8.92 8.83
N GLY A 221 -6.30 10.14 8.51
CA GLY A 221 -4.97 10.64 8.84
C GLY A 221 -4.66 10.84 10.33
N SER A 222 -5.57 10.45 11.23
CA SER A 222 -5.38 10.50 12.68
C SER A 222 -4.47 9.37 13.21
N GLY A 223 -4.36 8.24 12.51
CA GLY A 223 -3.55 7.08 12.93
C GLY A 223 -2.56 6.55 11.89
N ALA A 224 -3.02 6.31 10.65
CA ALA A 224 -2.24 5.58 9.63
C ALA A 224 -1.05 6.36 9.04
N GLN A 225 -1.05 7.69 9.11
CA GLN A 225 0.06 8.54 8.64
C GLN A 225 1.16 8.75 9.70
N ARG A 226 0.90 8.41 10.97
CA ARG A 226 1.88 8.61 12.06
C ARG A 226 2.68 7.36 12.41
N GLN A 227 2.12 6.17 12.17
CA GLN A 227 2.81 4.91 12.47
C GLN A 227 3.54 4.38 11.24
N THR A 228 4.82 4.06 11.42
CA THR A 228 5.60 3.39 10.38
C THR A 228 5.17 1.93 10.32
N ASN A 229 5.05 1.37 9.12
CA ASN A 229 4.80 -0.07 8.94
C ASN A 229 6.08 -0.92 9.13
N PHE A 230 7.14 -0.35 9.71
CA PHE A 230 8.37 -1.06 10.02
C PHE A 230 8.10 -2.10 11.11
N PRO A 231 8.61 -3.35 10.99
CA PRO A 231 9.61 -3.84 10.03
C PRO A 231 9.02 -4.49 8.75
N PHE A 232 7.72 -4.36 8.47
CA PHE A 232 7.06 -5.16 7.43
C PHE A 232 7.11 -4.56 6.03
N THR A 233 7.01 -3.23 5.91
CA THR A 233 7.05 -2.54 4.62
C THR A 233 7.81 -1.22 4.75
N ASP A 234 8.50 -0.79 3.69
CA ASP A 234 9.12 0.54 3.60
C ASP A 234 8.08 1.65 3.34
N SER A 235 7.17 1.81 4.30
CA SER A 235 6.06 2.76 4.22
C SER A 235 6.51 4.13 4.70
N THR A 236 6.79 5.02 3.75
CA THR A 236 6.99 6.45 4.01
C THR A 236 5.66 7.20 4.01
N GLN A 237 5.57 8.28 4.78
CA GLN A 237 4.42 9.18 4.71
C GLN A 237 4.24 9.66 3.27
N SER A 238 3.02 9.53 2.74
CA SER A 238 2.74 9.85 1.34
C SER A 238 1.50 10.71 1.21
N ALA A 239 1.58 11.73 0.36
CA ALA A 239 0.43 12.52 -0.09
C ALA A 239 -0.46 11.77 -1.11
N LYS A 240 -0.13 10.52 -1.48
CA LYS A 240 -0.86 9.73 -2.47
C LYS A 240 -1.70 8.64 -1.79
N PRO A 241 -3.05 8.75 -1.78
CA PRO A 241 -3.94 7.78 -1.15
C PRO A 241 -3.77 6.34 -1.64
N LEU A 242 -3.50 6.17 -2.95
CA LEU A 242 -3.33 4.84 -3.53
C LEU A 242 -2.05 4.15 -3.06
N LYS A 243 -1.01 4.90 -2.68
CA LYS A 243 0.20 4.35 -2.06
C LYS A 243 -0.11 3.84 -0.65
N VAL A 244 -0.79 4.65 0.17
CA VAL A 244 -1.24 4.25 1.52
C VAL A 244 -2.12 2.99 1.47
N LEU A 245 -3.07 2.94 0.53
CA LEU A 245 -3.92 1.76 0.34
C LEU A 245 -3.14 0.53 -0.16
N ARG A 246 -2.14 0.73 -1.02
CA ARG A 246 -1.24 -0.33 -1.50
C ARG A 246 -0.42 -0.90 -0.34
N ASP A 247 0.10 -0.04 0.53
CA ASP A 247 0.89 -0.44 1.69
C ASP A 247 0.05 -1.22 2.70
N ALA A 248 -1.16 -0.74 3.00
CA ALA A 248 -2.13 -1.51 3.79
C ALA A 248 -2.52 -2.84 3.13
N PHE A 249 -2.61 -2.88 1.80
CA PHE A 249 -2.90 -4.12 1.07
C PHE A 249 -1.74 -5.12 1.15
N LYS A 250 -0.48 -4.68 1.18
CA LYS A 250 0.68 -5.55 1.43
C LYS A 250 0.59 -6.22 2.80
N ILE A 251 0.29 -5.44 3.84
CA ILE A 251 0.08 -5.96 5.21
C ILE A 251 -1.08 -6.96 5.23
N HIS A 252 -2.19 -6.66 4.54
CA HIS A 252 -3.31 -7.59 4.42
C HIS A 252 -2.94 -8.91 3.74
N LEU A 253 -2.11 -8.88 2.70
CA LEU A 253 -1.62 -10.09 2.04
C LEU A 253 -0.68 -10.91 2.95
N LEU A 254 0.21 -10.25 3.71
CA LEU A 254 1.04 -10.92 4.71
C LEU A 254 0.18 -11.59 5.79
N ASP A 255 -0.83 -10.90 6.34
CA ASP A 255 -1.78 -11.46 7.32
C ASP A 255 -2.56 -12.66 6.75
N ALA A 256 -2.94 -12.59 5.47
CA ALA A 256 -3.61 -13.69 4.79
C ALA A 256 -2.69 -14.92 4.61
N LEU A 257 -1.41 -14.71 4.29
CA LEU A 257 -0.40 -15.78 4.19
C LEU A 257 -0.12 -16.41 5.55
N LEU A 258 0.02 -15.61 6.63
CA LEU A 258 0.14 -16.12 7.99
C LEU A 258 -1.06 -17.00 8.38
N THR A 259 -2.28 -16.60 7.99
CA THR A 259 -3.49 -17.40 8.26
C THR A 259 -3.43 -18.78 7.60
N GLN A 260 -2.82 -18.89 6.43
CA GLN A 260 -2.59 -20.18 5.79
C GLN A 260 -1.50 -21.01 6.47
N ILE A 261 -0.55 -20.39 7.20
CA ILE A 261 0.44 -21.12 8.02
C ILE A 261 -0.22 -21.67 9.29
N ASP A 262 -1.08 -20.88 9.93
CA ASP A 262 -1.73 -21.22 11.21
C ASP A 262 -2.95 -22.15 11.06
N SER A 263 -3.54 -22.21 9.85
CA SER A 263 -4.79 -22.94 9.60
C SER A 263 -4.70 -24.42 10.01
N SER A 264 -5.67 -24.95 10.76
CA SER A 264 -5.82 -26.39 10.98
C SER A 264 -6.50 -27.10 9.81
N GLU A 265 -7.30 -26.39 9.02
CA GLU A 265 -8.20 -26.92 7.97
C GLU A 265 -7.51 -27.26 6.63
N GLY A 266 -6.25 -27.67 6.68
CA GLY A 266 -5.45 -27.96 5.48
C GLY A 266 -5.00 -26.71 4.71
N LEU A 267 -4.09 -26.91 3.76
CA LEU A 267 -3.44 -25.83 3.00
C LEU A 267 -4.06 -25.68 1.61
N ARG A 268 -4.52 -24.49 1.25
CA ARG A 268 -5.04 -24.20 -0.10
C ARG A 268 -3.91 -23.68 -0.98
N VAL A 269 -3.29 -24.58 -1.74
CA VAL A 269 -2.08 -24.26 -2.54
C VAL A 269 -2.29 -23.13 -3.55
N PRO A 270 -3.33 -23.15 -4.42
CA PRO A 270 -3.53 -22.09 -5.40
C PRO A 270 -3.70 -20.71 -4.75
N ASP A 271 -4.38 -20.71 -3.61
CA ASP A 271 -4.72 -19.54 -2.82
C ASP A 271 -3.49 -18.84 -2.25
N PHE A 272 -2.55 -19.57 -1.65
CA PHE A 272 -1.35 -18.94 -1.09
C PHE A 272 -0.35 -18.56 -2.18
N VAL A 273 -0.28 -19.35 -3.27
CA VAL A 273 0.58 -19.05 -4.43
C VAL A 273 0.13 -17.77 -5.13
N GLU A 274 -1.18 -17.58 -5.35
CA GLU A 274 -1.72 -16.34 -5.93
C GLU A 274 -1.40 -15.13 -5.04
N ARG A 275 -1.59 -15.25 -3.72
CA ARG A 275 -1.31 -14.18 -2.76
C ARG A 275 0.18 -13.84 -2.69
N SER A 276 1.06 -14.85 -2.67
CA SER A 276 2.51 -14.61 -2.61
C SER A 276 3.04 -14.00 -3.90
N GLN A 277 2.61 -14.49 -5.07
CA GLN A 277 3.00 -13.93 -6.36
C GLN A 277 2.53 -12.48 -6.51
N LEU A 278 1.27 -12.20 -6.14
CA LEU A 278 0.75 -10.84 -6.16
C LEU A 278 1.55 -9.91 -5.24
N LEU A 279 1.85 -10.37 -4.01
CA LEU A 279 2.63 -9.58 -3.06
C LEU A 279 4.04 -9.28 -3.60
N LEU A 280 4.74 -10.29 -4.11
CA LEU A 280 6.07 -10.12 -4.71
C LEU A 280 6.04 -9.20 -5.94
N GLN A 281 5.03 -9.33 -6.79
CA GLN A 281 4.84 -8.41 -7.92
C GLN A 281 4.68 -6.96 -7.45
N ILE A 282 3.91 -6.72 -6.38
CA ILE A 282 3.72 -5.37 -5.84
C ILE A 282 5.04 -4.81 -5.28
N CYS A 283 5.85 -5.63 -4.61
CA CYS A 283 7.09 -5.17 -3.97
C CYS A 283 8.23 -4.94 -4.98
N ILE A 284 8.39 -5.84 -5.95
CA ILE A 284 9.50 -5.82 -6.92
C ILE A 284 9.27 -4.79 -8.03
N ALA A 285 8.02 -4.56 -8.41
CA ALA A 285 7.71 -3.76 -9.58
C ALA A 285 8.01 -2.24 -9.43
N ASN A 286 8.48 -1.81 -8.25
CA ASN A 286 9.04 -0.48 -8.05
C ASN A 286 10.59 -0.48 -8.15
N GLY A 287 11.28 -1.61 -7.94
CA GLY A 287 12.75 -1.66 -7.85
C GLY A 287 13.52 -1.82 -9.16
N ASN A 288 12.85 -2.18 -10.25
CA ASN A 288 13.52 -2.43 -11.53
C ASN A 288 13.31 -1.26 -12.51
N ASP A 289 14.03 -0.16 -12.31
CA ASP A 289 14.59 0.60 -13.44
C ASP A 289 15.72 1.55 -13.01
N THR A 290 16.94 1.15 -13.35
CA THR A 290 18.08 2.06 -13.51
C THR A 290 17.77 3.07 -14.62
N SER A 291 17.75 4.36 -14.28
CA SER A 291 18.13 5.45 -15.19
C SER A 291 17.40 5.49 -16.55
N VAL A 292 16.12 5.90 -16.54
CA VAL A 292 15.53 6.51 -17.73
C VAL A 292 15.53 8.03 -17.55
N LYS A 293 16.58 8.68 -18.08
CA LYS A 293 16.61 10.15 -18.27
C LYS A 293 15.45 10.57 -19.18
N CYS A 294 14.34 10.98 -18.57
CA CYS A 294 13.28 11.65 -19.29
C CYS A 294 13.77 13.04 -19.73
N LYS A 295 13.73 13.28 -21.05
CA LYS A 295 14.17 14.50 -21.76
C LYS A 295 13.72 15.80 -21.06
N GLU A 296 14.63 16.77 -21.01
CA GLU A 296 14.59 18.07 -20.31
C GLU A 296 13.46 19.06 -20.70
N ASN A 297 12.45 18.66 -21.48
CA ASN A 297 11.43 19.57 -22.01
C ASN A 297 9.99 19.32 -21.51
N VAL A 298 9.83 18.55 -20.43
CA VAL A 298 8.54 18.36 -19.75
C VAL A 298 8.59 19.06 -18.39
N ASP A 299 7.61 19.94 -18.13
CA ASP A 299 7.44 20.70 -16.89
C ASP A 299 7.65 19.76 -15.67
N GLU A 300 8.60 20.09 -14.80
CA GLU A 300 9.07 19.29 -13.64
C GLU A 300 7.93 18.74 -12.75
N SER A 301 6.76 19.36 -12.86
CA SER A 301 5.44 18.95 -12.37
C SER A 301 4.92 17.55 -12.74
N CYS A 302 5.50 16.85 -13.72
CA CYS A 302 5.02 15.53 -14.17
C CYS A 302 5.88 14.36 -13.67
N ARG A 303 6.94 14.62 -12.90
CA ARG A 303 7.81 13.57 -12.36
C ARG A 303 7.03 12.80 -11.29
N THR A 304 6.73 11.54 -11.59
CA THR A 304 6.37 10.56 -10.57
C THR A 304 7.65 10.10 -9.91
N ASP A 305 7.69 10.10 -8.58
CA ASP A 305 8.81 9.59 -7.80
C ASP A 305 9.13 8.16 -8.26
N SER A 306 10.34 7.93 -8.78
CA SER A 306 10.86 6.59 -9.03
C SER A 306 11.20 6.02 -7.65
N GLU A 307 10.30 5.19 -7.12
CA GLU A 307 10.40 4.61 -5.79
C GLU A 307 11.25 3.35 -5.86
N ALA A 308 12.29 3.21 -5.04
CA ALA A 308 12.97 1.92 -4.89
C ALA A 308 11.97 0.82 -4.45
N GLY A 309 12.26 -0.44 -4.81
CA GLY A 309 11.46 -1.60 -4.43
C GLY A 309 11.31 -1.74 -2.91
N ASP A 310 10.21 -2.35 -2.45
CA ASP A 310 10.01 -2.61 -1.01
C ASP A 310 10.77 -3.88 -0.60
N GLU A 311 12.04 -3.72 -0.24
CA GLU A 311 12.91 -4.82 0.17
C GLU A 311 12.42 -5.53 1.45
N LEU A 312 11.86 -4.77 2.40
CA LEU A 312 11.37 -5.30 3.67
C LEU A 312 10.22 -6.28 3.42
N CYS A 313 9.20 -5.83 2.68
CA CYS A 313 8.04 -6.65 2.40
C CYS A 313 8.38 -7.82 1.46
N THR A 314 9.35 -7.63 0.56
CA THR A 314 9.87 -8.71 -0.29
C THR A 314 10.46 -9.83 0.56
N TRP A 315 11.29 -9.49 1.55
CA TRP A 315 11.88 -10.47 2.45
C TRP A 315 10.82 -11.26 3.23
N TRP A 316 9.84 -10.58 3.83
CA TRP A 316 8.72 -11.24 4.53
C TRP A 316 7.89 -12.13 3.61
N ALA A 317 7.64 -11.70 2.38
CA ALA A 317 6.91 -12.48 1.38
C ALA A 317 7.65 -13.78 1.02
N HIS A 318 8.97 -13.72 0.81
CA HIS A 318 9.78 -14.92 0.56
C HIS A 318 9.83 -15.84 1.80
N LEU A 319 9.95 -15.29 3.00
CA LEU A 319 9.95 -16.05 4.25
C LEU A 319 8.64 -16.84 4.44
N LEU A 320 7.49 -16.18 4.31
CA LEU A 320 6.19 -16.84 4.42
C LEU A 320 5.96 -17.82 3.27
N SER A 321 6.35 -17.47 2.04
CA SER A 321 6.24 -18.38 0.89
C SER A 321 7.05 -19.66 1.10
N SER A 322 8.26 -19.56 1.64
CA SER A 322 9.07 -20.74 1.97
C SER A 322 8.40 -21.61 3.02
N ALA A 323 7.92 -21.00 4.11
CA ALA A 323 7.24 -21.72 5.19
C ALA A 323 5.97 -22.45 4.71
N LEU A 324 5.20 -21.83 3.81
CA LEU A 324 4.02 -22.45 3.20
C LEU A 324 4.38 -23.62 2.27
N HIS A 325 5.48 -23.53 1.51
CA HIS A 325 5.96 -24.66 0.71
C HIS A 325 6.52 -25.79 1.57
N TRP A 326 7.22 -25.49 2.67
CA TRP A 326 7.60 -26.51 3.67
C TRP A 326 6.37 -27.21 4.23
N ARG A 327 5.34 -26.45 4.62
CA ARG A 327 4.07 -27.01 5.10
C ARG A 327 3.38 -27.87 4.05
N HIS A 328 3.49 -27.52 2.76
CA HIS A 328 2.96 -28.32 1.65
C HIS A 328 3.78 -29.60 1.37
N GLY A 329 5.05 -29.65 1.78
CA GLY A 329 6.00 -30.72 1.44
C GLY A 329 6.84 -30.45 0.17
N ASP A 330 6.68 -29.29 -0.48
CA ASP A 330 7.46 -28.92 -1.67
C ASP A 330 8.78 -28.25 -1.29
N MET A 331 9.77 -29.09 -0.96
CA MET A 331 11.10 -28.64 -0.54
C MET A 331 11.88 -27.96 -1.68
N ALA A 332 11.57 -28.27 -2.95
CA ALA A 332 12.28 -27.68 -4.08
C ALA A 332 11.95 -26.19 -4.22
N ARG A 333 10.66 -25.84 -4.18
CA ARG A 333 10.22 -24.43 -4.22
C ARG A 333 10.60 -23.69 -2.94
N ALA A 334 10.50 -24.33 -1.78
CA ALA A 334 10.93 -23.72 -0.52
C ALA A 334 12.40 -23.25 -0.58
N ARG A 335 13.31 -24.07 -1.13
CA ARG A 335 14.73 -23.71 -1.30
C ARG A 335 14.96 -22.47 -2.16
N GLN A 336 14.15 -22.24 -3.19
CA GLN A 336 14.25 -21.05 -4.04
C GLN A 336 13.99 -19.78 -3.22
N HIS A 337 12.95 -19.78 -2.39
CA HIS A 337 12.66 -18.66 -1.48
C HIS A 337 13.72 -18.54 -0.37
N ASN A 338 14.21 -19.66 0.18
CA ASN A 338 15.24 -19.67 1.22
C ASN A 338 16.54 -18.95 0.82
N ALA A 339 16.95 -19.06 -0.46
CA ALA A 339 18.15 -18.40 -0.95
C ALA A 339 18.08 -16.87 -0.82
N ILE A 340 16.87 -16.31 -0.95
CA ILE A 340 16.61 -14.87 -0.84
C ILE A 340 16.50 -14.47 0.63
N VAL A 341 15.81 -15.26 1.46
CA VAL A 341 15.65 -14.98 2.91
C VAL A 341 16.99 -14.90 3.63
N ARG A 342 17.99 -15.68 3.20
CA ARG A 342 19.37 -15.60 3.74
C ARG A 342 20.03 -14.23 3.54
N LYS A 343 19.63 -13.47 2.53
CA LYS A 343 20.08 -12.10 2.28
C LYS A 343 19.14 -11.12 2.98
N CYS A 344 19.25 -11.04 4.31
CA CYS A 344 18.43 -10.14 5.12
C CYS A 344 18.78 -8.67 4.82
N PRO A 345 17.80 -7.81 4.47
CA PRO A 345 18.01 -6.37 4.29
C PRO A 345 18.62 -5.71 5.55
N GLN A 346 19.53 -4.75 5.36
CA GLN A 346 20.23 -4.10 6.48
C GLN A 346 19.28 -3.41 7.46
N ASN A 347 18.20 -2.79 6.97
CA ASN A 347 17.20 -2.14 7.80
C ASN A 347 16.49 -3.13 8.74
N LEU A 348 16.29 -4.38 8.32
CA LEU A 348 15.69 -5.42 9.18
C LEU A 348 16.61 -5.86 10.31
N LEU A 349 17.93 -5.66 10.20
CA LEU A 349 18.88 -5.96 11.28
C LEU A 349 18.71 -5.04 12.50
N GLN A 350 17.95 -3.95 12.36
CA GLN A 350 17.59 -3.05 13.47
C GLN A 350 16.32 -3.50 14.20
N SER A 351 15.61 -4.51 13.69
CA SER A 351 14.37 -5.01 14.29
C SER A 351 14.59 -6.32 15.03
N ASP A 352 14.35 -6.31 16.35
CA ASP A 352 14.34 -7.55 17.14
C ASP A 352 13.32 -8.57 16.61
N THR A 353 12.15 -8.12 16.13
CA THR A 353 11.14 -9.01 15.53
C THR A 353 11.68 -9.73 14.31
N ALA A 354 12.29 -8.99 13.37
CA ALA A 354 12.81 -9.55 12.13
C ALA A 354 13.98 -10.51 12.41
N LEU A 355 14.88 -10.14 13.33
CA LEU A 355 15.99 -10.99 13.76
C LEU A 355 15.48 -12.27 14.43
N ALA A 356 14.54 -12.16 15.36
CA ALA A 356 13.94 -13.31 16.04
C ALA A 356 13.33 -14.29 15.03
N VAL A 357 12.44 -13.80 14.16
CA VAL A 357 11.75 -14.63 13.18
C VAL A 357 12.73 -15.22 12.16
N GLY A 358 13.69 -14.43 11.68
CA GLY A 358 14.71 -14.90 10.73
C GLY A 358 15.61 -15.99 11.31
N LEU A 359 16.01 -15.87 12.58
CA LEU A 359 16.82 -16.89 13.26
C LEU A 359 16.00 -18.16 13.54
N ALA A 360 14.74 -18.04 13.97
CA ALA A 360 13.85 -19.18 14.16
C ALA A 360 13.55 -19.91 12.83
N PHE A 361 13.40 -19.14 11.75
CA PHE A 361 13.27 -19.70 10.40
C PHE A 361 14.51 -20.49 9.99
N CYS A 362 15.72 -19.92 10.21
CA CYS A 362 16.98 -20.59 9.92
C CYS A 362 17.16 -21.89 10.72
N SER A 363 16.79 -21.90 12.01
CA SER A 363 16.87 -23.11 12.84
C SER A 363 15.91 -24.20 12.34
N ARG A 364 14.68 -23.82 11.95
CA ARG A 364 13.71 -24.72 11.32
C ARG A 364 14.23 -25.27 10.01
N LYS A 365 14.79 -24.43 9.15
CA LYS A 365 15.40 -24.83 7.88
C LYS A 365 16.47 -25.90 8.10
N ILE A 366 17.39 -25.67 9.04
CA ILE A 366 18.48 -26.60 9.33
C ILE A 366 17.91 -27.99 9.69
N CYS A 367 16.87 -28.01 10.52
CA CYS A 367 16.19 -29.25 10.90
C CYS A 367 15.46 -29.94 9.74
N LEU A 368 15.00 -29.22 8.72
CA LEU A 368 14.28 -29.82 7.60
C LEU A 368 15.19 -30.24 6.45
N GLU A 369 16.25 -29.48 6.17
CA GLU A 369 17.04 -29.60 4.95
C GLU A 369 18.50 -30.01 5.20
N ASP A 370 19.10 -29.59 6.32
CA ASP A 370 20.56 -29.64 6.53
C ASP A 370 21.01 -30.66 7.60
N ARG A 371 20.16 -31.64 7.98
CA ARG A 371 20.47 -32.68 8.99
C ARG A 371 21.74 -33.50 8.71
N LYS A 372 22.26 -33.47 7.49
CA LYS A 372 23.48 -34.20 7.07
C LYS A 372 24.77 -33.49 7.49
N GLN A 373 24.72 -32.23 7.92
CA GLN A 373 25.90 -31.49 8.39
C GLN A 373 26.32 -31.97 9.78
N LYS A 374 27.61 -32.23 10.01
CA LYS A 374 28.10 -32.83 11.26
C LYS A 374 27.70 -32.07 12.53
N SER A 375 27.59 -30.74 12.48
CA SER A 375 27.27 -29.85 13.60
C SER A 375 25.87 -29.23 13.53
N TRP A 376 24.95 -29.81 12.75
CA TRP A 376 23.62 -29.21 12.53
C TRP A 376 22.85 -28.97 13.84
N THR A 377 23.00 -29.84 14.84
CA THR A 377 22.33 -29.72 16.15
C THR A 377 22.81 -28.51 16.94
N GLU A 378 24.13 -28.30 16.99
CA GLU A 378 24.75 -27.17 17.68
C GLU A 378 24.37 -25.84 17.01
N ILE A 379 24.42 -25.81 15.67
CA ILE A 379 24.05 -24.63 14.89
C ILE A 379 22.56 -24.31 15.08
N ALA A 380 21.67 -25.31 15.01
CA ALA A 380 20.24 -25.11 15.20
C ALA A 380 19.93 -24.60 16.62
N LEU A 381 20.56 -25.17 17.64
CA LEU A 381 20.39 -24.72 19.03
C LEU A 381 20.86 -23.27 19.22
N LEU A 382 22.02 -22.90 18.69
CA LEU A 382 22.54 -21.53 18.72
C LEU A 382 21.56 -20.52 18.09
N HIS A 383 20.95 -20.88 16.95
CA HIS A 383 19.94 -20.03 16.31
C HIS A 383 18.68 -19.89 17.16
N VAL A 384 18.22 -20.97 17.79
CA VAL A 384 17.07 -20.94 18.70
C VAL A 384 17.33 -20.03 19.90
N GLU A 385 18.49 -20.15 20.54
CA GLU A 385 18.85 -19.31 21.69
C GLU A 385 18.88 -17.84 21.34
N LYS A 386 19.51 -17.49 20.20
CA LYS A 386 19.54 -16.11 19.72
C LYS A 386 18.15 -15.60 19.34
N ALA A 387 17.33 -16.42 18.66
CA ALA A 387 15.96 -16.07 18.31
C ALA A 387 15.13 -15.74 19.55
N PHE A 388 15.23 -16.58 20.59
CA PHE A 388 14.53 -16.39 21.85
C PHE A 388 15.02 -15.15 22.60
N ALA A 389 16.33 -14.89 22.61
CA ALA A 389 16.89 -13.68 23.21
C ALA A 389 16.36 -12.39 22.57
N HIS A 390 16.21 -12.36 21.23
CA HIS A 390 15.60 -11.22 20.53
C HIS A 390 14.11 -11.04 20.88
N LEU A 391 13.33 -12.14 20.93
CA LEU A 391 11.92 -12.09 21.38
C LEU A 391 11.79 -11.50 22.80
N GLN A 392 12.70 -11.86 23.70
CA GLN A 392 12.70 -11.35 25.07
C GLN A 392 13.04 -9.86 25.17
N ARG A 393 13.95 -9.36 24.32
CA ARG A 393 14.32 -7.92 24.29
C ARG A 393 13.14 -7.07 23.84
N GLU A 394 12.46 -7.51 22.79
CA GLU A 394 11.30 -6.81 22.23
C GLU A 394 10.15 -6.69 23.25
N ASN A 395 9.91 -7.75 24.04
CA ASN A 395 8.84 -7.80 25.02
C ASN A 395 9.04 -6.86 26.22
N ARG A 396 10.26 -6.34 26.45
CA ARG A 396 10.50 -5.34 27.50
C ARG A 396 9.84 -4.00 27.19
N PHE A 397 9.52 -3.74 25.91
CA PHE A 397 9.05 -2.45 25.45
C PHE A 397 7.59 -2.46 24.98
N HIS A 398 7.08 -3.60 24.51
CA HIS A 398 5.74 -3.70 23.91
C HIS A 398 5.03 -4.94 24.45
N ARG A 399 4.13 -4.75 25.42
CA ARG A 399 3.29 -5.83 25.97
C ARG A 399 2.53 -6.50 24.81
N TRP A 400 2.39 -7.82 24.83
CA TRP A 400 1.63 -8.60 23.83
C TRP A 400 0.11 -8.39 23.92
N GLN A 401 -0.34 -7.17 24.23
CA GLN A 401 -1.75 -6.84 24.27
C GLN A 401 -2.22 -6.58 22.84
N VAL A 402 -3.09 -7.46 22.34
CA VAL A 402 -3.97 -7.11 21.23
C VAL A 402 -5.16 -6.41 21.88
N PRO A 403 -5.40 -5.10 21.65
CA PRO A 403 -6.57 -4.44 22.21
C PRO A 403 -7.83 -5.21 21.81
N LEU A 404 -8.69 -5.53 22.78
CA LEU A 404 -9.93 -6.32 22.61
C LEU A 404 -10.89 -5.74 21.54
N GLU A 405 -10.66 -4.50 21.09
CA GLU A 405 -11.49 -3.80 20.11
C GLU A 405 -10.85 -3.66 18.71
N CYS A 406 -9.78 -4.40 18.42
CA CYS A 406 -9.15 -4.33 17.10
C CYS A 406 -9.86 -5.19 16.04
N GLN A 407 -11.05 -4.75 15.61
CA GLN A 407 -11.51 -4.94 14.22
C GLN A 407 -10.62 -4.16 13.22
N GLY A 408 -9.63 -3.40 13.71
CA GLY A 408 -8.61 -2.71 12.92
C GLY A 408 -7.49 -3.65 12.45
N GLN A 409 -7.20 -3.58 11.16
CA GLN A 409 -6.08 -4.23 10.47
C GLN A 409 -4.73 -3.58 10.86
N GLY A 410 -4.40 -3.55 12.15
CA GLY A 410 -3.24 -2.84 12.68
C GLY A 410 -1.91 -3.62 12.56
N ILE A 411 -0.81 -2.88 12.59
CA ILE A 411 0.57 -3.41 12.58
C ILE A 411 0.83 -4.30 13.81
N ASP A 412 0.27 -3.93 14.98
CA ASP A 412 0.44 -4.69 16.22
C ASP A 412 -0.10 -6.12 16.10
N LYS A 413 -1.23 -6.30 15.40
CA LYS A 413 -1.82 -7.61 15.16
C LYS A 413 -0.85 -8.49 14.37
N ILE A 414 -0.33 -7.99 13.25
CA ILE A 414 0.56 -8.80 12.41
C ILE A 414 1.89 -9.07 13.12
N GLN A 415 2.40 -8.12 13.90
CA GLN A 415 3.59 -8.30 14.73
C GLN A 415 3.40 -9.41 15.76
N CYS A 416 2.28 -9.41 16.49
CA CYS A 416 1.93 -10.48 17.42
C CYS A 416 1.92 -11.86 16.74
N ARG A 417 1.31 -11.96 15.55
CA ARG A 417 1.26 -13.22 14.80
C ARG A 417 2.63 -13.72 14.37
N PHE A 418 3.52 -12.84 13.92
CA PHE A 418 4.89 -13.22 13.61
C PHE A 418 5.67 -13.69 14.85
N ARG A 419 5.43 -13.07 16.02
CA ARG A 419 6.04 -13.53 17.28
C ARG A 419 5.54 -14.94 17.66
N LEU A 420 4.24 -15.21 17.52
CA LEU A 420 3.69 -16.55 17.73
C LEU A 420 4.28 -17.58 16.77
N LEU A 421 4.41 -17.23 15.49
CA LEU A 421 5.06 -18.09 14.48
C LEU A 421 6.52 -18.38 14.84
N CYS A 422 7.25 -17.37 15.33
CA CYS A 422 8.62 -17.53 15.83
C CYS A 422 8.69 -18.53 16.98
N CYS A 423 7.81 -18.39 17.98
CA CYS A 423 7.71 -19.35 19.09
C CYS A 423 7.39 -20.76 18.60
N GLN A 424 6.47 -20.92 17.64
CA GLN A 424 6.14 -22.22 17.05
C GLN A 424 7.35 -22.87 16.38
N TRP A 425 8.14 -22.11 15.62
CA TRP A 425 9.35 -22.62 14.98
C TRP A 425 10.44 -22.97 15.99
N ILE A 426 10.64 -22.13 17.03
CA ILE A 426 11.55 -22.44 18.13
C ILE A 426 11.17 -23.77 18.79
N LEU A 427 9.91 -23.93 19.20
CA LEU A 427 9.42 -25.14 19.86
C LEU A 427 9.54 -26.37 18.94
N SER A 428 9.17 -26.24 17.67
CA SER A 428 9.28 -27.32 16.68
C SER A 428 10.73 -27.77 16.48
N THR A 429 11.66 -26.81 16.41
CA THR A 429 13.09 -27.10 16.32
C THR A 429 13.62 -27.77 17.58
N LEU A 430 13.25 -27.30 18.77
CA LEU A 430 13.66 -27.94 20.03
C LEU A 430 13.13 -29.38 20.15
N LEU A 431 11.90 -29.63 19.70
CA LEU A 431 11.34 -30.99 19.63
C LEU A 431 12.13 -31.90 18.68
N ASP A 432 12.48 -31.41 17.49
CA ASP A 432 13.33 -32.15 16.55
C ASP A 432 14.70 -32.48 17.16
N LEU A 433 15.34 -31.51 17.83
CA LEU A 433 16.62 -31.71 18.52
C LEU A 433 16.51 -32.73 19.66
N CYS A 434 15.46 -32.64 20.48
CA CYS A 434 15.17 -33.63 21.51
C CYS A 434 15.01 -35.03 20.91
N SER A 435 14.20 -35.17 19.85
CA SER A 435 13.94 -36.47 19.21
C SER A 435 15.22 -37.12 18.67
N PHE A 436 16.13 -36.33 18.09
CA PHE A 436 17.43 -36.82 17.64
C PHE A 436 18.35 -37.20 18.80
N SER A 437 18.29 -36.43 19.89
CA SER A 437 19.09 -36.66 21.08
C SER A 437 18.57 -37.78 21.98
N ILE A 438 17.42 -38.41 21.67
CA ILE A 438 16.84 -39.56 22.40
C ILE A 438 17.17 -40.90 21.69
N GLY A 439 17.94 -40.86 20.59
CA GLY A 439 18.51 -42.08 19.99
C GLY A 439 19.30 -42.91 21.02
N PRO A 440 19.50 -44.22 20.79
CA PRO A 440 19.87 -45.21 21.82
C PRO A 440 21.12 -44.90 22.68
N ASP A 441 21.99 -43.99 22.23
CA ASP A 441 23.25 -43.64 22.91
C ASP A 441 23.33 -42.19 23.42
N LYS A 442 22.26 -41.40 23.38
CA LYS A 442 22.30 -39.97 23.76
C LYS A 442 21.13 -39.63 24.69
N THR A 443 21.41 -38.89 25.75
CA THR A 443 20.39 -38.27 26.61
C THR A 443 20.09 -36.86 26.13
N PRO A 444 18.85 -36.36 26.20
CA PRO A 444 18.55 -34.97 25.87
C PRO A 444 19.34 -34.01 26.77
N THR A 445 20.13 -33.12 26.16
CA THR A 445 20.91 -32.09 26.86
C THR A 445 19.99 -31.25 27.74
N LEU A 446 20.28 -31.14 29.05
CA LEU A 446 19.48 -30.39 30.04
C LEU A 446 19.08 -28.98 29.56
N GLN A 447 19.98 -28.34 28.81
CA GLN A 447 19.82 -27.05 28.15
C GLN A 447 18.58 -26.98 27.22
N ILE A 448 18.32 -28.02 26.43
CA ILE A 448 17.18 -28.06 25.50
C ILE A 448 15.86 -28.08 26.28
N LYS A 449 15.79 -28.89 27.35
CA LYS A 449 14.60 -28.96 28.22
C LYS A 449 14.32 -27.64 28.92
N GLN A 450 15.37 -26.99 29.46
CA GLN A 450 15.26 -25.68 30.10
C GLN A 450 14.76 -24.62 29.12
N LEU A 451 15.36 -24.57 27.91
CA LEU A 451 14.97 -23.59 26.90
C LEU A 451 13.52 -23.81 26.41
N TYR A 452 13.10 -25.06 26.23
CA TYR A 452 11.72 -25.41 25.90
C TYR A 452 10.73 -24.90 26.98
N SER A 453 11.03 -25.16 28.26
CA SER A 453 10.22 -24.67 29.38
C SER A 453 10.18 -23.14 29.45
N ASN A 454 11.30 -22.47 29.18
CA ASN A 454 11.37 -21.00 29.17
C ASN A 454 10.52 -20.40 28.05
N VAL A 455 10.48 -21.03 26.88
CA VAL A 455 9.64 -20.57 25.76
C VAL A 455 8.16 -20.79 26.07
N LEU A 456 7.78 -21.92 26.65
CA LEU A 456 6.38 -22.17 27.05
C LEU A 456 5.90 -21.17 28.10
N THR A 457 6.67 -20.97 29.17
CA THR A 457 6.34 -19.96 30.20
C THR A 457 6.32 -18.54 29.64
N PHE A 458 7.16 -18.24 28.64
CA PHE A 458 7.09 -16.97 27.92
C PHE A 458 5.78 -16.84 27.13
N ILE A 459 5.31 -17.89 26.44
CA ILE A 459 4.01 -17.86 25.74
C ILE A 459 2.87 -17.73 26.75
N GLU A 460 2.87 -18.48 27.84
CA GLU A 460 1.82 -18.40 28.87
C GLU A 460 1.71 -17.00 29.48
N LYS A 461 2.85 -16.37 29.79
CA LYS A 461 2.85 -15.01 30.36
C LYS A 461 2.35 -13.94 29.38
N ASN A 462 2.43 -14.19 28.07
CA ASN A 462 2.22 -13.17 27.04
C ASN A 462 1.07 -13.49 26.06
N GLY A 463 0.53 -14.71 26.07
CA GLY A 463 -0.43 -15.21 25.08
C GLY A 463 -1.83 -15.50 25.63
N VAL A 464 -2.05 -15.37 26.95
CA VAL A 464 -3.30 -15.80 27.62
C VAL A 464 -4.53 -14.94 27.29
N GLU A 465 -4.40 -13.72 26.76
CA GLU A 465 -5.58 -12.92 26.41
C GLU A 465 -6.37 -13.42 25.17
N GLN A 466 -5.95 -14.49 24.47
CA GLN A 466 -6.68 -15.02 23.30
C GLN A 466 -7.47 -16.33 23.49
N MET A 467 -7.29 -17.07 24.59
CA MET A 467 -7.89 -18.42 24.73
C MET A 467 -9.21 -18.45 25.52
N GLU A 468 -9.56 -17.40 26.28
CA GLU A 468 -10.78 -17.40 27.10
C GLU A 468 -12.06 -17.00 26.34
N HIS A 469 -11.97 -16.51 25.09
CA HIS A 469 -13.15 -16.08 24.32
C HIS A 469 -13.66 -17.06 23.25
N LYS A 470 -13.20 -18.32 23.29
CA LYS A 470 -13.77 -19.43 22.51
C LYS A 470 -14.40 -20.53 23.38
N ARG A 471 -14.93 -20.16 24.55
CA ARG A 471 -15.91 -20.99 25.28
C ARG A 471 -17.28 -20.36 25.21
#